data_AF-A0A957UPJ2-F1
#
_entry.id   AF-A0A957UPJ2-F1
#
_cell.length_a   1.000
_cell.length_b   1.000
_cell.length_c   1.000
_cell.angle_alpha   90.00
_cell.angle_beta   90.00
_cell.angle_gamma   90.00
#
_symmetry.space_group_name_H-M   'P 1'
#
loop_
_entity.id
_entity.type
_entity.pdbx_description
1 polymer ?
#
loop_
_entity_poly.entity_id
_entity_poly.type
_entity_poly.pdbx_seq_one_letter_code
_entity_poly.pdbx_strand_id
1 'polypeptide(L)'
;MYIPFLPLTQRTSILGFLLAAFLIVLVMINGSSILIPITISVGLWLIINDLTNVIHRIKIGPFQCPRGLAMIVGLVLITFVMLRVAGVVYFSAIDFMSRWPEYMKNLEALI
;
A
#
# COMPACT_ATOMS: atom_id res chain seq x y z
N MET A 1 21.77 45.88 5.71
CA MET A 1 22.06 44.52 6.18
C MET A 1 21.46 43.55 5.17
N TYR A 2 22.24 43.12 4.17
CA TYR A 2 21.77 42.31 3.04
C TYR A 2 21.63 40.86 3.48
N ILE A 3 20.42 40.32 3.45
CA ILE A 3 20.18 38.87 3.62
C ILE A 3 20.54 38.25 2.26
N PRO A 4 21.59 37.42 2.15
CA PRO A 4 21.95 36.83 0.87
C PRO A 4 20.84 35.86 0.46
N PHE A 5 20.31 36.03 -0.75
CA PHE A 5 19.42 35.08 -1.39
C PHE A 5 20.17 33.75 -1.51
N LEU A 6 19.83 32.76 -0.67
CA LEU A 6 20.33 31.40 -0.85
C LEU A 6 19.89 30.90 -2.23
N PRO A 7 20.79 30.28 -3.01
CA PRO A 7 20.43 29.70 -4.31
C PRO A 7 19.30 28.66 -4.14
N LEU A 8 18.34 28.64 -5.07
CA LEU A 8 17.14 27.79 -5.03
C LEU A 8 17.46 26.30 -4.76
N THR A 9 18.60 25.83 -5.26
CA THR A 9 19.15 24.48 -5.05
C THR A 9 19.53 24.19 -3.59
N GLN A 10 20.00 25.18 -2.86
CA GLN A 10 20.36 25.03 -1.45
C GLN A 10 19.12 25.07 -0.55
N ARG A 11 18.09 25.84 -0.93
CA ARG A 11 16.78 25.83 -0.25
C ARG A 11 16.06 24.49 -0.41
N THR A 12 16.05 23.90 -1.61
CA THR A 12 15.45 22.58 -1.83
C THR A 12 16.21 21.47 -1.11
N SER A 13 17.54 21.58 -1.01
CA SER A 13 18.37 20.62 -0.27
C SER A 13 18.11 20.67 1.24
N ILE A 14 17.99 21.87 1.82
CA ILE A 14 17.67 22.03 3.25
C ILE A 14 16.24 21.53 3.54
N LEU A 15 15.28 21.83 2.67
CA LEU A 15 13.91 21.32 2.80
C LEU A 15 13.85 19.79 2.69
N GLY A 16 14.58 19.20 1.74
CA GLY A 16 14.68 17.75 1.61
C GLY A 16 15.30 17.09 2.83
N PHE A 17 16.36 17.70 3.39
CA PHE A 17 16.99 17.23 4.62
C PHE A 17 16.05 17.29 5.83
N LEU A 18 15.34 18.41 6.01
CA LEU A 18 14.36 18.57 7.10
C LEU A 18 13.19 17.59 6.97
N LEU A 19 12.71 17.35 5.75
CA LEU A 19 11.66 16.36 5.47
C LEU A 19 12.13 14.95 5.81
N ALA A 20 13.35 14.58 5.41
CA ALA A 20 13.93 13.27 5.72
C ALA A 20 14.12 13.10 7.24
N ALA A 21 14.66 14.11 7.93
CA ALA A 21 14.83 14.07 9.38
C ALA A 21 13.48 13.95 10.12
N PHE A 22 12.47 14.69 9.68
CA PHE A 22 11.11 14.60 10.24
C PHE A 22 10.48 13.22 10.02
N LEU A 23 10.62 12.65 8.82
CA LEU A 23 10.17 11.28 8.52
C LEU A 23 10.88 10.24 9.38
N ILE A 24 12.19 10.38 9.58
CA ILE A 24 12.97 9.47 10.44
C ILE A 24 12.47 9.54 11.88
N VAL A 25 12.27 10.74 12.43
CA VAL A 25 11.75 10.92 13.79
C VAL A 25 10.32 10.36 13.92
N LEU A 26 9.45 10.60 12.93
CA LEU A 26 8.11 10.03 12.89
C LEU A 26 8.13 8.50 12.88
N VAL A 27 9.00 7.90 12.07
CA VAL A 27 9.21 6.44 12.05
C VAL A 27 9.82 5.96 13.36
N MET A 28 10.67 6.73 14.04
CA MET A 28 11.22 6.31 15.32
C MET A 28 10.17 6.26 16.44
N ILE A 29 9.21 7.20 16.42
CA ILE A 29 8.14 7.31 17.43
C ILE A 29 7.00 6.33 17.14
N ASN A 30 6.63 6.17 15.87
CA ASN A 30 5.47 5.39 15.43
C ASN A 30 5.87 4.18 14.58
N GLY A 31 7.08 3.64 14.78
CA GLY A 31 7.75 2.71 13.86
C GLY A 31 6.83 1.63 13.32
N SER A 32 6.19 0.87 14.19
CA SER A 32 5.26 -0.18 13.79
C SER A 32 4.06 0.35 13.00
N SER A 33 3.46 1.45 13.45
CA SER A 33 2.25 2.03 12.86
C SER A 33 2.48 2.66 11.48
N ILE A 34 3.71 3.11 11.17
CA ILE A 34 4.07 3.69 9.86
C ILE A 34 4.71 2.65 8.93
N LEU A 35 5.51 1.72 9.46
CA LEU A 35 6.18 0.68 8.68
C LEU A 35 5.19 -0.25 8.00
N ILE A 36 4.10 -0.63 8.69
CA ILE A 36 3.08 -1.53 8.16
C ILE A 36 2.44 -0.97 6.87
N PRO A 37 1.80 0.22 6.87
CA PRO A 37 1.17 0.77 5.68
C PRO A 37 2.18 1.04 4.56
N ILE A 38 3.40 1.51 4.86
CA ILE A 38 4.45 1.71 3.85
C ILE A 38 4.82 0.39 3.19
N THR A 39 5.05 -0.65 3.98
CA THR A 39 5.41 -1.99 3.47
C THR A 39 4.30 -2.53 2.57
N ILE A 40 3.04 -2.37 2.98
CA ILE A 40 1.88 -2.75 2.16
C ILE A 40 1.85 -1.94 0.86
N SER A 41 2.05 -0.62 0.91
CA SER A 41 2.07 0.23 -0.29
C SER A 41 3.17 -0.15 -1.27
N VAL A 42 4.39 -0.40 -0.79
CA VAL A 42 5.53 -0.82 -1.63
C VAL A 42 5.25 -2.21 -2.22
N GLY A 43 4.72 -3.14 -1.42
CA GLY A 43 4.34 -4.46 -1.90
C GLY A 43 3.27 -4.40 -3.01
N LEU A 44 2.23 -3.59 -2.81
CA LEU A 44 1.19 -3.37 -3.82
C LEU A 44 1.75 -2.75 -5.09
N TRP A 45 2.63 -1.76 -4.97
CA TRP A 45 3.29 -1.15 -6.12
C TRP A 45 4.08 -2.17 -6.94
N LEU A 46 4.85 -3.04 -6.29
CA LEU A 46 5.59 -4.11 -6.96
C LEU A 46 4.65 -5.06 -7.72
N ILE A 47 3.55 -5.48 -7.08
CA ILE A 47 2.55 -6.36 -7.72
C ILE A 47 1.90 -5.67 -8.93
N ILE A 48 1.53 -4.38 -8.82
CA ILE A 48 0.97 -3.61 -9.94
C ILE A 48 1.98 -3.56 -11.09
N ASN A 49 3.25 -3.30 -10.80
CA ASN A 49 4.28 -3.14 -11.81
C ASN A 49 4.59 -4.48 -12.52
N ASP A 50 4.68 -5.58 -11.77
CA ASP A 50 4.87 -6.92 -12.34
C ASP A 50 3.67 -7.35 -13.17
N LEU A 51 2.45 -7.12 -12.68
CA LEU A 51 1.24 -7.40 -13.44
C LEU A 51 1.18 -6.57 -14.72
N THR A 52 1.55 -5.29 -14.65
CA THR A 52 1.65 -4.41 -15.82
C THR A 52 2.66 -4.96 -16.83
N ASN A 53 3.83 -5.42 -16.36
CA ASN A 53 4.85 -6.02 -17.23
C ASN A 53 4.36 -7.32 -17.88
N VAL A 54 3.64 -8.16 -17.13
CA VAL A 54 3.02 -9.38 -17.66
C VAL A 54 2.00 -9.05 -18.72
N ILE A 55 1.07 -8.12 -18.45
CA ILE A 55 0.04 -7.67 -19.40
C ILE A 55 0.68 -7.05 -20.64
N HIS A 56 1.72 -6.23 -20.47
CA HIS A 56 2.45 -5.61 -21.57
C HIS A 56 3.16 -6.64 -22.46
N ARG A 57 3.62 -7.76 -21.88
CA ARG A 57 4.22 -8.88 -22.64
C ARG A 57 3.20 -9.68 -23.44
N ILE A 58 1.91 -9.61 -23.12
CA ILE A 58 0.86 -10.29 -23.88
C ILE A 58 0.69 -9.57 -25.22
N LYS A 59 1.26 -10.17 -26.28
CA LYS A 59 1.03 -9.76 -27.67
C LYS A 59 -0.31 -10.32 -28.13
N ILE A 60 -1.23 -9.44 -28.53
CA ILE A 60 -2.46 -9.84 -29.22
C ILE A 60 -2.21 -9.61 -30.71
N GLY A 61 -1.72 -10.65 -31.41
CA GLY A 61 -1.35 -10.56 -32.82
C GLY A 61 -0.13 -9.62 -33.04
N PRO A 62 -0.18 -8.69 -34.01
CA PRO A 62 0.92 -7.76 -34.28
C PRO A 62 0.99 -6.57 -33.31
N PHE A 63 -0.03 -6.36 -32.47
CA PHE A 63 -0.10 -5.22 -31.56
C PHE A 63 0.37 -5.59 -30.14
N GLN A 64 1.30 -4.78 -29.62
CA GLN A 64 1.67 -4.78 -28.20
C GLN A 64 0.78 -3.79 -27.45
N CYS A 65 0.25 -4.22 -26.30
CA CYS A 65 -0.58 -3.35 -25.47
C CYS A 65 0.28 -2.18 -24.95
N PRO A 66 -0.06 -0.89 -25.20
CA PRO A 66 0.75 0.22 -24.74
C PRO A 66 0.80 0.26 -23.20
N ARG A 67 1.96 0.62 -22.65
CA ARG A 67 2.24 0.52 -21.19
C ARG A 67 1.21 1.24 -20.32
N GLY A 68 0.68 2.37 -20.78
CA GLY A 68 -0.36 3.12 -20.06
C GLY A 68 -1.67 2.32 -19.90
N LEU A 69 -2.13 1.64 -20.96
CA LEU A 69 -3.31 0.79 -20.88
C LEU A 69 -3.05 -0.44 -20.00
N ALA A 70 -1.88 -1.06 -20.11
CA ALA A 70 -1.50 -2.18 -19.25
C ALA A 70 -1.50 -1.80 -17.75
N MET A 71 -1.07 -0.57 -17.41
CA MET A 71 -1.08 -0.07 -16.05
C MET A 71 -2.50 0.16 -15.52
N ILE A 72 -3.39 0.73 -16.33
CA ILE A 72 -4.80 0.91 -15.97
C ILE A 72 -5.46 -0.45 -15.72
N VAL A 73 -5.24 -1.42 -16.61
CA VAL A 73 -5.78 -2.78 -16.46
C VAL A 73 -5.22 -3.45 -15.20
N GLY A 74 -3.93 -3.34 -14.93
CA GLY A 74 -3.31 -3.86 -13.71
C GLY A 74 -3.90 -3.25 -12.44
N LEU A 75 -4.12 -1.94 -12.43
CA LEU A 75 -4.72 -1.22 -11.31
C LEU A 75 -6.18 -1.63 -11.07
N VAL A 76 -6.97 -1.76 -12.13
CA VAL A 76 -8.37 -2.25 -12.04
C VAL A 76 -8.40 -3.67 -11.48
N LEU A 77 -7.52 -4.56 -11.97
CA LEU A 77 -7.48 -5.95 -11.55
C LEU A 77 -7.12 -6.07 -10.07
N ILE A 78 -6.13 -5.33 -9.60
CA ILE A 78 -5.72 -5.32 -8.19
C ILE A 78 -6.80 -4.72 -7.31
N THR A 79 -7.44 -3.63 -7.74
CA THR A 79 -8.57 -3.03 -7.02
C THR A 79 -9.72 -4.03 -6.87
N PHE A 80 -10.05 -4.74 -7.96
CA PHE A 80 -11.08 -5.78 -7.94
C PHE A 80 -10.73 -6.90 -6.95
N VAL A 81 -9.49 -7.42 -6.98
CA VAL A 81 -9.03 -8.45 -6.04
C VAL A 81 -9.13 -7.95 -4.60
N MET A 82 -8.67 -6.73 -4.31
CA MET A 82 -8.76 -6.15 -2.96
C MET A 82 -10.20 -6.06 -2.46
N LEU A 83 -11.15 -5.63 -3.31
CA LEU A 83 -12.57 -5.58 -2.96
C LEU A 83 -13.13 -6.97 -2.65
N ARG A 84 -12.74 -7.99 -3.42
CA ARG A 84 -13.18 -9.38 -3.17
C ARG A 84 -12.61 -9.90 -1.85
N VAL A 85 -11.34 -9.66 -1.59
CA VAL A 85 -10.70 -10.05 -0.32
C VAL A 85 -11.34 -9.34 0.86
N ALA A 86 -11.56 -8.03 0.77
CA ALA A 86 -12.23 -7.26 1.81
C ALA A 86 -13.65 -7.78 2.11
N GLY A 87 -14.40 -8.13 1.05
CA GLY A 87 -15.71 -8.76 1.20
C GLY A 87 -15.63 -10.10 1.94
N VAL A 88 -14.71 -10.98 1.55
CA VAL A 88 -14.52 -12.28 2.23
C VAL A 88 -14.17 -12.07 3.70
N VAL A 89 -13.21 -11.19 4.01
CA VAL A 89 -12.82 -10.88 5.39
C VAL A 89 -14.00 -10.34 6.19
N TYR A 90 -14.80 -9.44 5.61
CA TYR A 90 -15.98 -8.87 6.25
C TYR A 90 -17.04 -9.93 6.57
N PHE A 91 -17.38 -10.79 5.60
CA PHE A 91 -18.36 -11.86 5.83
C PHE A 91 -17.84 -12.91 6.83
N SER A 92 -16.56 -13.27 6.78
CA SER A 92 -15.95 -14.15 7.78
C SER A 92 -15.95 -13.51 9.17
N ALA A 93 -15.72 -12.21 9.29
CA ALA A 93 -15.78 -11.50 10.57
C ALA A 93 -17.21 -11.49 11.15
N ILE A 94 -18.23 -11.33 10.30
CA ILE A 94 -19.64 -11.43 10.72
C ILE A 94 -19.97 -12.85 11.20
N ASP A 95 -19.58 -13.88 10.43
CA ASP A 95 -19.83 -15.28 10.81
C ASP A 95 -19.04 -15.68 12.07
N PHE A 96 -17.87 -15.09 12.28
CA PHE A 96 -17.13 -15.25 13.54
C PHE A 96 -17.86 -14.58 14.71
N MET A 97 -18.33 -13.35 14.53
CA MET A 97 -19.07 -12.61 15.56
C MET A 97 -20.40 -13.28 15.93
N SER A 98 -21.10 -13.91 14.98
CA SER A 98 -22.33 -14.64 15.26
C SER A 98 -22.09 -15.89 16.13
N ARG A 99 -20.91 -16.51 16.01
CA ARG A 99 -20.49 -17.68 16.80
C ARG A 99 -19.68 -17.32 18.05
N TRP A 100 -19.30 -16.05 18.21
CA TRP A 100 -18.56 -15.54 19.36
C TRP A 100 -19.11 -15.99 20.73
N PRO A 101 -20.43 -15.93 21.01
CA PRO A 101 -20.96 -16.37 22.31
C PRO A 101 -20.77 -17.88 22.56
N GLU A 102 -20.75 -18.70 21.51
CA GLU A 102 -20.52 -20.13 21.61
C GLU A 102 -19.04 -20.45 21.89
N TYR A 103 -18.13 -19.73 21.23
CA TYR A 103 -16.70 -19.81 21.54
C TYR A 103 -16.40 -19.39 22.99
N MET A 104 -17.06 -18.36 23.50
CA MET A 104 -16.90 -17.92 24.89
C MET A 104 -17.35 -18.98 25.89
N LYS A 105 -18.51 -19.60 25.67
CA LYS A 105 -18.98 -20.72 26.51
C LYS A 105 -18.02 -21.90 26.50
N ASN A 106 -17.46 -22.25 25.35
CA ASN A 106 -16.49 -23.35 25.24
C ASN A 106 -15.15 -23.00 25.91
N LEU A 107 -14.72 -21.74 25.85
CA LEU A 107 -13.51 -21.28 26.56
C LEU A 107 -13.70 -21.33 28.08
N GLU A 108 -14.84 -20.86 28.58
CA GLU A 108 -15.18 -20.91 30.02
C GLU A 108 -15.28 -22.34 30.55
N ALA A 109 -15.67 -23.30 29.71
CA ALA A 109 -15.70 -24.72 30.08
C ALA A 109 -14.32 -25.40 30.10
N LEU A 110 -13.30 -24.77 29.51
CA LEU A 110 -11.93 -25.29 29.41
C LEU A 110 -10.98 -24.70 30.47
N ILE A 111 -11.37 -23.60 31.12
CA ILE A 111 -10.61 -22.91 32.18
C ILE A 111 -11.19 -23.31 33.53
#